data_AF-A0AAE0E404-F1
#
_entry.id   AF-A0AAE0E404-F1
#
_cell.length_a   1.000
_cell.length_b   1.000
_cell.length_c   1.000
_cell.angle_alpha   90.00
_cell.angle_beta   90.00
_cell.angle_gamma   90.00
#
_symmetry.space_group_name_H-M   'P 1'
#
loop_
_entity.id
_entity.type
_entity.pdbx_description
1 polymer ?
#
loop_
_entity_poly.entity_id
_entity_poly.type
_entity_poly.pdbx_seq_one_letter_code
_entity_poly.pdbx_strand_id
1 'polypeptide(L)'
;MISHLFFTDDSLLFTKADDTNYMAVRQVLDNYAMASGHVVNLDKLALCFSPSLSDTESVRLAAIVGVKLVDWHENYLGLLCFTCRSKRKIFSEIIDRVWARIKGRGDNLLLVGEKEVLIKAMIQVIPAYAMSLFRLPKRLIFKNQRLCTRFWLGGNMENKKIHWCTWNWLCKPKMEGGLGFRDLETNMAFLAKQCWRIFKNPRSLAARVLEVLWMRQKGFCLVCLE
;
A
#
# COMPACT_ATOMS: atom_id res chain seq x y z
N MET A 1 17.81 -10.68 10.44
CA MET A 1 17.18 -11.02 9.15
C MET A 1 15.72 -11.34 9.43
N ILE A 2 14.79 -10.80 8.66
CA ILE A 2 13.37 -11.16 8.78
C ILE A 2 13.14 -12.31 7.80
N SER A 3 12.63 -13.43 8.32
CA SER A 3 12.35 -14.65 7.54
C SER A 3 10.87 -14.81 7.20
N HIS A 4 9.97 -14.20 7.97
CA HIS A 4 8.53 -14.31 7.76
C HIS A 4 7.79 -13.08 8.31
N LEU A 5 6.61 -12.80 7.74
CA LEU A 5 5.66 -11.80 8.20
C LEU A 5 4.26 -12.39 8.08
N PHE A 6 3.65 -12.70 9.22
CA PHE A 6 2.30 -13.25 9.29
C PHE A 6 1.32 -12.17 9.69
N PHE A 7 0.23 -12.03 8.93
CA PHE A 7 -0.88 -11.18 9.30
C PHE A 7 -2.19 -11.90 9.00
N THR A 8 -2.90 -12.30 10.05
CA THR A 8 -4.14 -13.09 9.92
C THR A 8 -3.90 -14.31 9.03
N ASP A 9 -4.54 -14.37 7.87
CA ASP A 9 -4.40 -15.46 6.90
C ASP A 9 -3.29 -15.20 5.86
N ASP A 10 -2.77 -13.97 5.75
CA ASP A 10 -1.78 -13.57 4.75
C ASP A 10 -0.34 -13.71 5.28
N SER A 11 0.48 -14.52 4.60
CA SER A 11 1.76 -15.02 5.14
C SER A 11 2.97 -14.81 4.23
N LEU A 12 3.75 -13.75 4.43
CA LEU A 12 4.96 -13.52 3.65
C LEU A 12 6.15 -14.32 4.19
N LEU A 13 6.91 -14.94 3.30
CA LEU A 13 8.11 -15.70 3.63
C LEU A 13 9.30 -15.19 2.80
N PHE A 14 10.39 -14.90 3.50
CA PHE A 14 11.63 -14.37 2.92
C PHE A 14 12.73 -15.41 3.05
N THR A 15 13.16 -15.95 1.92
CA THR A 15 14.21 -16.98 1.87
C THR A 15 15.23 -16.62 0.79
N LYS A 16 16.44 -17.13 0.94
CA LYS A 16 17.43 -17.08 -0.13
C LYS A 16 17.05 -18.10 -1.21
N ALA A 17 17.20 -17.72 -2.47
CA ALA A 17 16.95 -18.55 -3.65
C ALA A 17 17.95 -19.72 -3.74
N ASP A 18 17.76 -20.72 -2.90
CA ASP A 18 18.55 -21.96 -2.83
C ASP A 18 17.59 -23.16 -2.80
N ASP A 19 17.95 -24.25 -3.49
CA ASP A 19 17.09 -25.44 -3.59
C ASP A 19 16.73 -26.03 -2.22
N THR A 20 17.70 -26.08 -1.31
CA THR A 20 17.53 -26.59 0.05
C THR A 20 16.48 -25.81 0.84
N ASN A 21 16.46 -24.48 0.70
CA ASN A 21 15.49 -23.63 1.37
C ASN A 21 14.08 -23.86 0.81
N TYR A 22 13.94 -23.98 -0.51
CA TYR A 22 12.63 -24.18 -1.15
C TYR A 22 12.08 -25.58 -0.88
N MET A 23 12.93 -26.60 -0.83
CA MET A 23 12.55 -27.94 -0.36
C MET A 23 12.09 -27.93 1.11
N ALA A 24 12.81 -27.21 1.98
CA ALA A 24 12.39 -27.07 3.38
C ALA A 24 11.05 -26.34 3.51
N VAL A 25 10.81 -25.29 2.73
CA VAL A 25 9.51 -24.61 2.68
C VAL A 25 8.41 -25.57 2.23
N ARG A 26 8.64 -26.35 1.17
CA ARG A 26 7.69 -27.36 0.69
C ARG A 26 7.36 -28.37 1.79
N GLN A 27 8.38 -28.90 2.47
CA GLN A 27 8.21 -29.84 3.57
C GLN A 27 7.40 -29.24 4.74
N VAL A 28 7.63 -27.97 5.08
CA VAL A 28 6.86 -27.29 6.13
C VAL A 28 5.39 -27.13 5.73
N LEU A 29 5.11 -26.79 4.47
CA LEU A 29 3.74 -26.69 3.96
C LEU A 29 3.03 -28.05 3.97
N ASP A 30 3.72 -29.12 3.54
CA ASP A 30 3.16 -30.47 3.53
C ASP A 30 2.91 -30.98 4.96
N ASN A 31 3.83 -30.73 5.90
CA ASN A 31 3.65 -31.05 7.31
C ASN A 31 2.49 -30.28 7.94
N TYR A 32 2.36 -28.99 7.61
CA TYR A 32 1.24 -28.16 8.07
C TYR A 32 -0.09 -28.69 7.53
N ALA A 33 -0.15 -29.06 6.25
CA ALA A 33 -1.36 -29.61 5.65
C ALA A 33 -1.76 -30.94 6.31
N MET A 34 -0.78 -31.80 6.61
CA MET A 34 -1.02 -33.09 7.27
C MET A 34 -1.49 -32.91 8.72
N ALA A 35 -0.94 -31.95 9.46
CA ALA A 35 -1.28 -31.72 10.87
C ALA A 35 -2.59 -30.95 11.07
N SER A 36 -2.87 -29.95 10.22
CA SER A 36 -4.06 -29.09 10.34
C SER A 36 -5.27 -29.61 9.57
N GLY A 37 -5.06 -30.49 8.58
CA GLY A 37 -6.10 -30.88 7.62
C GLY A 37 -6.45 -29.78 6.61
N HIS A 38 -5.76 -28.63 6.63
CA HIS A 38 -5.96 -27.54 5.67
C HIS A 38 -5.05 -27.70 4.45
N VAL A 39 -5.64 -27.65 3.25
CA VAL A 39 -4.88 -27.65 2.00
C VAL A 39 -4.52 -26.22 1.63
N VAL A 40 -3.22 -25.98 1.39
CA VAL A 40 -2.72 -24.68 0.93
C VAL A 40 -3.25 -24.39 -0.47
N ASN A 41 -3.79 -23.19 -0.68
CA ASN A 41 -4.30 -22.79 -1.98
C ASN A 41 -3.14 -22.40 -2.91
N LEU A 42 -2.76 -23.32 -3.80
CA LEU A 42 -1.66 -23.12 -4.76
C LEU A 42 -1.96 -22.03 -5.81
N ASP A 43 -3.23 -21.66 -6.02
CA ASP A 43 -3.59 -20.57 -6.93
C ASP A 43 -3.40 -19.18 -6.31
N LYS A 44 -3.45 -19.09 -4.98
CA LYS A 44 -3.15 -17.84 -4.26
C LYS A 44 -1.66 -17.70 -4.00
N LEU A 45 -1.00 -18.81 -3.71
CA LEU A 45 0.42 -18.83 -3.43
C LEU A 45 1.18 -18.35 -4.67
N ALA A 46 2.02 -17.35 -4.49
CA ALA A 46 2.78 -16.71 -5.55
C ALA A 46 4.27 -16.69 -5.20
N LEU A 47 5.12 -16.91 -6.20
CA LEU A 47 6.56 -16.76 -6.06
C LEU A 47 7.04 -15.61 -6.92
N CYS A 48 7.76 -14.69 -6.29
CA CYS A 48 8.44 -13.58 -6.96
C CYS A 48 9.93 -13.72 -6.71
N PHE A 49 10.74 -13.35 -7.69
CA PHE A 49 12.20 -13.41 -7.58
C PHE A 49 12.82 -12.04 -7.81
N SER A 50 14.03 -11.85 -7.26
CA SER A 50 14.82 -10.65 -7.56
C SER A 50 15.16 -10.63 -9.06
N PRO A 51 15.22 -9.44 -9.72
CA PRO A 51 15.64 -9.31 -11.12
C PRO A 51 17.06 -9.82 -11.42
N SER A 52 17.80 -10.21 -10.39
CA SER A 52 19.16 -10.76 -10.47
C SER A 52 19.20 -12.25 -10.78
N LEU A 53 18.07 -12.96 -10.67
CA LEU A 53 17.98 -14.38 -10.98
C LEU A 53 17.62 -14.59 -12.44
N SER A 54 18.16 -15.65 -13.05
CA SER A 54 17.80 -16.01 -14.41
C SER A 54 16.39 -16.61 -14.49
N ASP A 55 15.70 -16.41 -15.61
CA ASP A 55 14.35 -16.95 -15.82
C ASP A 55 14.34 -18.48 -15.68
N THR A 56 15.41 -19.15 -16.14
CA THR A 56 15.57 -20.61 -16.02
C THR A 56 15.66 -21.08 -14.57
N GLU A 57 16.38 -20.36 -13.70
CA GLU A 57 16.46 -20.67 -12.28
C GLU A 57 15.15 -20.40 -11.56
N SER A 58 14.46 -19.31 -11.92
CA SER A 58 13.17 -18.95 -11.31
C SER A 58 12.09 -19.99 -11.58
N VAL A 59 12.00 -20.50 -12.83
CA VAL A 59 11.08 -21.58 -13.22
C VAL A 59 11.44 -22.89 -12.50
N ARG A 60 12.74 -23.21 -12.38
CA ARG A 60 13.20 -24.39 -11.66
C ARG A 60 12.80 -24.36 -10.17
N LEU A 61 13.01 -23.22 -9.50
CA LEU A 61 12.64 -23.04 -8.10
C LEU A 61 11.11 -23.03 -7.89
N ALA A 62 10.36 -22.43 -8.83
CA ALA A 62 8.90 -22.46 -8.79
C ALA A 62 8.34 -23.89 -8.96
N ALA A 63 8.99 -24.72 -9.79
CA ALA A 63 8.61 -26.12 -9.96
C ALA A 63 8.82 -26.97 -8.69
N ILE A 64 9.83 -26.66 -7.86
CA ILE A 64 10.06 -27.37 -6.58
C ILE A 64 8.88 -27.18 -5.62
N VAL A 65 8.32 -25.98 -5.56
CA VAL A 65 7.18 -25.69 -4.67
C VAL A 65 5.84 -26.05 -5.33
N GLY A 66 5.80 -26.09 -6.66
CA GLY A 66 4.59 -26.42 -7.45
C GLY A 66 3.68 -25.21 -7.65
N VAL A 67 4.26 -24.05 -7.94
CA VAL A 67 3.56 -22.74 -7.84
C VAL A 67 3.70 -21.96 -9.14
N LYS A 68 2.70 -21.13 -9.45
CA LYS A 68 2.77 -20.17 -10.55
C LYS A 68 3.83 -19.10 -10.27
N LEU A 69 4.76 -18.95 -11.22
CA LEU A 69 5.69 -17.83 -11.23
C LEU A 69 4.90 -16.55 -11.51
N VAL A 70 5.04 -15.56 -10.63
CA VAL A 70 4.43 -14.24 -10.82
C VAL A 70 5.55 -13.22 -10.92
N ASP A 71 5.52 -12.41 -11.98
CA ASP A 71 6.51 -11.34 -12.19
C ASP A 71 6.60 -10.45 -10.95
N TRP A 72 5.45 -10.09 -10.36
CA TRP A 72 5.35 -9.22 -9.18
C TRP A 72 4.06 -9.46 -8.38
N HIS A 73 4.17 -9.52 -7.05
CA HIS A 73 3.01 -9.53 -6.15
C HIS A 73 2.45 -8.12 -6.00
N GLU A 74 1.22 -7.90 -6.46
CA GLU A 74 0.69 -6.55 -6.56
C GLU A 74 0.21 -5.97 -5.21
N ASN A 75 -0.17 -6.74 -4.18
CA ASN A 75 -0.62 -6.15 -2.92
C ASN A 75 -0.37 -7.02 -1.68
N TYR A 76 0.09 -6.44 -0.57
CA TYR A 76 0.02 -7.04 0.78
C TYR A 76 -0.62 -6.02 1.73
N LEU A 77 -1.65 -6.43 2.48
CA LEU A 77 -2.42 -5.56 3.38
C LEU A 77 -2.97 -4.30 2.70
N GLY A 78 -3.34 -4.43 1.41
CA GLY A 78 -3.83 -3.32 0.62
C GLY A 78 -2.78 -2.25 0.33
N LEU A 79 -1.48 -2.56 0.41
CA LEU A 79 -0.45 -1.74 -0.18
C LEU A 79 0.33 -2.49 -1.22
N LEU A 80 0.63 -1.78 -2.29
CA LEU A 80 1.53 -2.25 -3.32
C LEU A 80 2.88 -2.57 -2.67
N CYS A 81 3.17 -3.86 -2.61
CA CYS A 81 4.42 -4.35 -2.07
C CYS A 81 5.58 -3.84 -2.92
N PHE A 82 6.64 -3.42 -2.23
CA PHE A 82 7.72 -2.62 -2.79
C PHE A 82 8.61 -3.41 -3.75
N THR A 83 8.70 -2.97 -5.01
CA THR A 83 9.94 -3.00 -5.81
C THR A 83 10.00 -1.90 -6.90
N CYS A 84 11.24 -1.55 -7.22
CA CYS A 84 11.77 -0.32 -7.80
C CYS A 84 11.30 0.17 -9.20
N ARG A 85 10.26 -0.37 -9.85
CA ARG A 85 10.03 -0.01 -11.28
C ARG A 85 9.20 1.24 -11.55
N SER A 86 8.23 1.63 -10.70
CA SER A 86 7.53 2.90 -10.90
C SER A 86 6.80 3.41 -9.66
N LYS A 87 7.44 4.35 -8.93
CA LYS A 87 6.75 5.16 -7.90
C LYS A 87 5.46 5.80 -8.44
N ARG A 88 5.41 6.08 -9.76
CA ARG A 88 4.23 6.66 -10.41
C ARG A 88 3.04 5.70 -10.47
N LYS A 89 3.27 4.40 -10.72
CA LYS A 89 2.19 3.38 -10.74
C LYS A 89 1.57 3.22 -9.34
N ILE A 90 2.42 3.20 -8.31
CA ILE A 90 1.96 3.14 -6.90
C ILE A 90 1.08 4.34 -6.57
N PHE A 91 1.53 5.52 -6.95
CA PHE A 91 0.79 6.74 -6.70
C PHE A 91 -0.49 6.85 -7.53
N SER A 92 -0.50 6.40 -8.79
CA SER A 92 -1.75 6.39 -9.58
C SER A 92 -2.79 5.48 -8.96
N GLU A 93 -2.40 4.31 -8.46
CA GLU A 93 -3.36 3.39 -7.86
C GLU A 93 -4.01 3.94 -6.58
N ILE A 94 -3.27 4.70 -5.76
CA ILE A 94 -3.86 5.40 -4.60
C ILE A 94 -4.99 6.33 -5.05
N ILE A 95 -4.78 7.06 -6.15
CA ILE A 95 -5.79 7.95 -6.72
C ILE A 95 -6.95 7.16 -7.30
N ASP A 96 -6.67 6.05 -7.98
CA ASP A 96 -7.70 5.22 -8.60
C ASP A 96 -8.59 4.55 -7.55
N ARG A 97 -8.03 4.14 -6.40
CA ARG A 97 -8.80 3.63 -5.26
C ARG A 97 -9.69 4.71 -4.64
N VAL A 98 -9.16 5.93 -4.48
CA VAL A 98 -9.97 7.08 -4.05
C VAL A 98 -11.11 7.32 -5.04
N TRP A 99 -10.82 7.30 -6.34
CA TRP A 99 -11.81 7.51 -7.38
C TRP A 99 -12.86 6.41 -7.44
N ALA A 100 -12.48 5.15 -7.30
CA ALA A 100 -13.39 4.01 -7.26
C ALA A 100 -14.38 4.12 -6.08
N ARG A 101 -13.91 4.59 -4.92
CA ARG A 101 -14.78 4.84 -3.75
C ARG A 101 -15.76 5.99 -3.97
N ILE A 102 -15.33 7.03 -4.68
CA ILE A 102 -16.19 8.16 -5.07
C ILE A 102 -17.27 7.68 -6.06
N LYS A 103 -16.85 7.03 -7.16
CA LYS A 103 -17.75 6.55 -8.22
C LYS A 103 -18.74 5.50 -7.72
N GLY A 104 -18.29 4.60 -6.84
CA GLY A 104 -19.11 3.52 -6.29
C GLY A 104 -20.27 3.98 -5.40
N ARG A 105 -20.29 5.24 -4.95
CA ARG A 105 -21.36 5.80 -4.11
C ARG A 105 -22.39 6.65 -4.86
N GLY A 106 -22.28 6.76 -6.19
CA GLY A 106 -23.23 7.48 -7.04
C GLY A 106 -23.08 9.00 -6.95
N ASP A 107 -22.96 9.66 -8.11
CA ASP A 107 -22.61 11.09 -8.19
C ASP A 107 -23.70 12.04 -7.64
N ASN A 108 -24.94 11.58 -7.45
CA ASN A 108 -26.11 12.45 -7.24
C ASN A 108 -27.04 12.09 -6.05
N LEU A 109 -26.74 11.07 -5.24
CA LEU A 109 -27.67 10.61 -4.19
C LEU A 109 -27.25 10.96 -2.76
N LEU A 110 -26.04 11.47 -2.56
CA LEU A 110 -25.53 11.76 -1.22
C LEU A 110 -25.92 13.15 -0.72
N LEU A 111 -26.45 13.21 0.50
CA LEU A 111 -26.67 14.45 1.24
C LEU A 111 -25.32 15.13 1.56
N VAL A 112 -25.36 16.44 1.82
CA VAL A 112 -24.15 17.24 2.12
C VAL A 112 -23.36 16.67 3.30
N GLY A 113 -24.05 16.23 4.36
CA GLY A 113 -23.42 15.59 5.52
C GLY A 113 -22.73 14.26 5.17
N GLU A 114 -23.34 13.44 4.31
CA GLU A 114 -22.77 12.16 3.87
C GLU A 114 -21.53 12.37 2.99
N LYS A 115 -21.51 13.42 2.18
CA LYS A 115 -20.32 13.83 1.42
C LYS A 115 -19.19 14.25 2.35
N GLU A 116 -19.48 15.01 3.41
CA GLU A 116 -18.48 15.47 4.38
C GLU A 116 -17.84 14.27 5.08
N VAL A 117 -18.68 13.35 5.56
CA VAL A 117 -18.25 12.11 6.22
C VAL A 117 -17.45 11.24 5.27
N LEU A 118 -17.87 11.06 4.02
CA LEU A 118 -17.14 10.24 3.04
C LEU A 118 -15.74 10.81 2.75
N ILE A 119 -15.63 12.12 2.57
CA ILE A 119 -14.33 12.77 2.33
C ILE A 119 -13.39 12.56 3.51
N LYS A 120 -13.88 12.75 4.74
CA LYS A 120 -13.07 12.59 5.95
C LYS A 120 -12.71 11.13 6.23
N ALA A 121 -13.66 10.22 6.15
CA ALA A 121 -13.51 8.84 6.57
C ALA A 121 -12.77 7.96 5.55
N MET A 122 -12.93 8.22 4.25
CA MET A 122 -12.34 7.36 3.22
C MET A 122 -11.25 8.08 2.43
N ILE A 123 -11.56 9.27 1.91
CA ILE A 123 -10.70 9.91 0.91
C ILE A 123 -9.44 10.52 1.53
N GLN A 124 -9.51 10.95 2.80
CA GLN A 124 -8.33 11.43 3.54
C GLN A 124 -7.54 10.29 4.19
N VAL A 125 -8.17 9.16 4.50
CA VAL A 125 -7.53 8.03 5.20
C VAL A 125 -6.67 7.20 4.23
N ILE A 126 -7.17 6.91 3.02
CA ILE A 126 -6.45 6.09 2.02
C ILE A 126 -5.04 6.66 1.71
N PRO A 127 -4.90 7.96 1.37
CA PRO A 127 -3.58 8.56 1.20
C PRO A 127 -2.82 8.70 2.51
N ALA A 128 -3.47 8.88 3.66
CA ALA A 128 -2.79 9.05 4.95
C ALA A 128 -1.95 7.83 5.33
N TYR A 129 -2.43 6.62 5.03
CA TYR A 129 -1.63 5.43 5.21
C TYR A 129 -0.34 5.50 4.35
N ALA A 130 -0.48 5.76 3.04
CA ALA A 130 0.67 5.87 2.14
C ALA A 130 1.62 7.04 2.52
N MET A 131 1.07 8.16 2.99
CA MET A 131 1.83 9.31 3.50
C MET A 131 2.65 8.98 4.74
N SER A 132 2.23 7.98 5.52
CA SER A 132 3.00 7.54 6.69
C SER A 132 4.26 6.77 6.32
N LEU A 133 4.32 6.22 5.10
CA LEU A 133 5.43 5.42 4.61
C LEU A 133 6.27 6.17 3.56
N PHE A 134 5.64 7.01 2.72
CA PHE A 134 6.28 7.68 1.59
C PHE A 134 6.02 9.18 1.58
N ARG A 135 7.01 9.90 1.04
CA ARG A 135 6.80 11.28 0.61
C ARG A 135 6.04 11.28 -0.72
N LEU A 136 4.80 11.76 -0.71
CA LEU A 136 3.97 11.87 -1.91
C LEU A 136 4.43 13.07 -2.77
N PRO A 137 4.47 12.93 -4.11
CA PRO A 137 4.72 14.07 -4.99
C PRO A 137 3.60 15.10 -4.86
N LYS A 138 3.95 16.40 -4.85
CA LYS A 138 2.95 17.49 -4.79
C LYS A 138 1.86 17.37 -5.87
N ARG A 139 2.24 16.96 -7.09
CA ARG A 139 1.30 16.70 -8.19
C ARG A 139 0.18 15.72 -7.80
N LEU A 140 0.51 14.69 -7.01
CA LEU A 140 -0.45 13.69 -6.54
C LEU A 140 -1.40 14.27 -5.51
N ILE A 141 -0.85 15.02 -4.55
CA ILE A 141 -1.62 15.72 -3.53
C ILE A 141 -2.64 16.64 -4.19
N PHE A 142 -2.22 17.49 -5.13
CA PHE A 142 -3.12 18.37 -5.87
C PHE A 142 -4.17 17.61 -6.68
N LYS A 143 -3.79 16.49 -7.32
CA LYS A 143 -4.75 15.63 -8.05
C LYS A 143 -5.83 15.11 -7.09
N ASN A 144 -5.45 14.63 -5.92
CA ASN A 144 -6.41 14.15 -4.92
C ASN A 144 -7.31 15.27 -4.38
N GLN A 145 -6.73 16.41 -4.00
CA GLN A 145 -7.48 17.59 -3.54
C GLN A 145 -8.51 18.04 -4.60
N ARG A 146 -8.13 18.00 -5.89
CA ARG A 146 -9.05 18.31 -7.00
C ARG A 146 -10.20 17.31 -7.09
N LEU A 147 -9.95 16.02 -6.90
CA LEU A 147 -11.02 14.99 -6.90
C LEU A 147 -11.98 15.20 -5.72
N CYS A 148 -11.44 15.47 -4.52
CA CYS A 148 -12.24 15.78 -3.34
C CYS A 148 -13.12 17.01 -3.55
N THR A 149 -12.54 18.08 -4.11
CA THR A 149 -13.25 19.34 -4.35
C THR A 149 -14.35 19.15 -5.39
N ARG A 150 -14.09 18.41 -6.47
CA ARG A 150 -15.11 18.08 -7.50
C ARG A 150 -16.25 17.26 -6.91
N PHE A 151 -15.93 16.26 -6.10
CA PHE A 151 -16.92 15.42 -5.42
C PHE A 151 -17.77 16.24 -4.45
N TRP A 152 -17.15 17.10 -3.63
CA TRP A 152 -17.84 17.99 -2.70
C TRP A 152 -18.85 18.89 -3.40
N LEU A 153 -18.43 19.56 -4.48
CA LEU A 153 -19.27 20.47 -5.26
C LEU A 153 -20.29 19.74 -6.15
N GLY A 154 -20.22 18.41 -6.25
CA GLY A 154 -21.15 17.59 -7.04
C GLY A 154 -21.05 17.86 -8.55
N GLY A 155 -19.83 18.03 -9.07
CA GLY A 155 -19.59 18.14 -10.51
C GLY A 155 -19.32 16.78 -11.14
N ASN A 156 -20.07 16.41 -12.19
CA ASN A 156 -19.84 15.19 -12.98
C ASN A 156 -18.57 15.33 -13.87
N MET A 157 -18.20 14.26 -14.59
CA MET A 157 -17.11 14.34 -15.58
C MET A 157 -17.39 15.35 -16.71
N GLU A 158 -18.67 15.51 -17.08
CA GLU A 158 -19.11 16.35 -18.20
C GLU A 158 -19.51 17.77 -17.79
N ASN A 159 -20.10 17.96 -16.60
CA ASN A 159 -20.55 19.26 -16.11
C ASN A 159 -19.64 19.81 -15.01
N LYS A 160 -18.76 20.75 -15.38
CA LYS A 160 -17.93 21.51 -14.43
C LYS A 160 -18.80 22.53 -13.69
N LYS A 161 -19.12 22.26 -12.42
CA LYS A 161 -19.67 23.27 -11.52
C LYS A 161 -18.60 24.27 -11.10
N ILE A 162 -19.00 25.52 -10.87
CA ILE A 162 -18.10 26.61 -10.45
C ILE A 162 -17.47 26.26 -9.09
N HIS A 163 -16.16 26.41 -8.98
CA HIS A 163 -15.41 26.23 -7.74
C HIS A 163 -15.57 27.48 -6.85
N TRP A 164 -16.64 27.53 -6.04
CA TRP A 164 -16.93 28.65 -5.13
C TRP A 164 -15.96 28.77 -3.95
N CYS A 165 -15.28 27.68 -3.58
CA CYS A 165 -14.36 27.66 -2.44
C CYS A 165 -13.05 26.96 -2.82
N THR A 166 -11.94 27.51 -2.32
CA THR A 166 -10.62 26.88 -2.45
C THR A 166 -10.48 25.71 -1.48
N TRP A 167 -9.66 24.72 -1.82
CA TRP A 167 -9.40 23.58 -0.94
C TRP A 167 -8.84 24.02 0.43
N ASN A 168 -7.98 25.04 0.44
CA ASN A 168 -7.40 25.60 1.67
C ASN A 168 -8.48 26.16 2.61
N TRP A 169 -9.52 26.80 2.05
CA TRP A 169 -10.66 27.27 2.84
C TRP A 169 -11.45 26.09 3.43
N LEU A 170 -11.69 25.03 2.65
CA LEU A 170 -12.37 23.82 3.14
C LEU A 170 -11.58 23.10 4.25
N CYS A 171 -10.25 23.25 4.27
CA CYS A 171 -9.39 22.67 5.30
C CYS A 171 -9.44 23.43 6.64
N LYS A 172 -9.91 24.68 6.65
CA LYS A 172 -9.98 25.46 7.90
C LYS A 172 -10.92 24.80 8.93
N PRO A 173 -10.66 24.98 10.24
CA PRO A 173 -11.56 24.50 11.29
C PRO A 173 -12.99 25.03 11.09
N LYS A 174 -13.98 24.28 11.59
CA LYS A 174 -15.39 24.74 11.57
C LYS A 174 -15.60 26.06 12.31
N MET A 175 -14.79 26.32 13.35
CA MET A 175 -14.80 27.60 14.08
C MET A 175 -14.39 28.80 13.21
N GLU A 176 -13.60 28.58 12.16
CA GLU A 176 -13.19 29.61 11.19
C GLU A 176 -14.08 29.60 9.93
N GLY A 177 -15.23 28.92 9.96
CA GLY A 177 -16.15 28.79 8.83
C GLY A 177 -15.76 27.75 7.78
N GLY A 178 -14.67 26.99 7.97
CA GLY A 178 -14.29 25.89 7.08
C GLY A 178 -15.01 24.57 7.40
N LEU A 179 -14.59 23.48 6.74
CA LEU A 179 -15.17 22.14 6.95
C LEU A 179 -14.28 21.21 7.79
N GLY A 180 -13.06 21.64 8.12
CA GLY A 180 -12.08 20.85 8.85
C GLY A 180 -11.58 19.65 8.05
N PHE A 181 -11.45 19.79 6.73
CA PHE A 181 -10.77 18.78 5.91
C PHE A 181 -9.27 18.78 6.20
N ARG A 182 -8.64 17.60 6.16
CA ARG A 182 -7.20 17.49 6.35
C ARG A 182 -6.47 17.90 5.07
N ASP A 183 -5.52 18.81 5.22
CA ASP A 183 -4.57 19.11 4.16
C ASP A 183 -3.52 17.99 4.05
N LEU A 184 -3.37 17.44 2.85
CA LEU A 184 -2.44 16.35 2.55
C LEU A 184 -1.00 16.86 2.37
N GLU A 185 -0.77 18.18 2.28
CA GLU A 185 0.58 18.73 2.33
C GLU A 185 1.29 18.47 3.68
N THR A 186 0.52 18.10 4.72
CA THR A 186 1.02 17.64 6.03
C THR A 186 1.76 16.29 6.01
N ASN A 187 2.00 15.70 4.83
CA ASN A 187 2.75 14.45 4.66
C ASN A 187 4.09 14.42 5.41
N MET A 188 4.80 15.56 5.50
CA MET A 188 6.04 15.65 6.29
C MET A 188 5.84 15.40 7.78
N ALA A 189 4.72 15.82 8.36
CA ALA A 189 4.42 15.56 9.76
C ALA A 189 4.20 14.06 10.02
N PHE A 190 3.59 13.33 9.08
CA PHE A 190 3.44 11.88 9.17
C PHE A 190 4.79 11.17 9.17
N LEU A 191 5.70 11.56 8.28
CA LEU A 191 7.05 11.00 8.23
C LEU A 191 7.85 11.35 9.48
N ALA A 192 7.79 12.61 9.94
CA ALA A 192 8.44 13.05 11.17
C ALA A 192 7.95 12.25 12.39
N LYS A 193 6.64 11.94 12.45
CA LYS A 193 6.07 11.07 13.49
C LYS A 193 6.68 9.66 13.46
N GLN A 194 6.92 9.09 12.28
CA GLN A 194 7.60 7.79 12.19
C GLN A 194 9.08 7.89 12.58
N CYS A 195 9.78 8.94 12.13
CA CYS A 195 11.16 9.19 12.56
C CYS A 195 11.27 9.31 14.08
N TRP A 196 10.33 10.02 14.72
CA TRP A 196 10.28 10.14 16.17
C TRP A 196 10.07 8.79 16.87
N ARG A 197 9.21 7.91 16.33
CA ARG A 197 9.01 6.56 16.86
C ARG A 197 10.27 5.70 16.78
N ILE A 198 11.00 5.80 15.68
CA ILE A 198 12.28 5.12 15.48
C ILE A 198 13.32 5.64 16.49
N PHE A 199 13.40 6.97 16.62
CA PHE A 199 14.32 7.62 17.56
C PHE A 199 14.04 7.23 19.02
N LYS A 200 12.76 7.15 19.42
CA LYS A 200 12.37 6.75 20.78
C LYS A 200 12.59 5.26 21.05
N ASN A 201 12.43 4.41 20.05
CA ASN A 201 12.52 2.95 20.19
C ASN A 201 13.50 2.34 19.16
N PRO A 202 14.81 2.59 19.30
CA PRO A 202 15.82 2.17 18.33
C PRO A 202 15.97 0.64 18.26
N ARG A 203 15.61 -0.08 19.33
CA ARG A 203 15.66 -1.55 19.36
C ARG A 203 14.47 -2.24 18.71
N SER A 204 13.44 -1.48 18.31
CA SER A 204 12.28 -2.07 17.64
C SER A 204 12.68 -2.70 16.30
N LEU A 205 11.96 -3.75 15.89
CA LEU A 205 12.21 -4.42 14.61
C LEU A 205 12.12 -3.41 13.44
N ALA A 206 11.11 -2.53 13.47
CA ALA A 206 10.93 -1.48 12.47
C ALA A 206 12.11 -0.51 12.41
N ALA A 207 12.65 -0.07 13.56
CA ALA A 207 13.82 0.80 13.62
C ALA A 207 15.06 0.13 13.00
N ARG A 208 15.34 -1.11 13.39
CA ARG A 208 16.49 -1.88 12.87
C ARG A 208 16.39 -2.13 11.37
N VAL A 209 15.18 -2.42 10.86
CA VAL A 209 14.95 -2.63 9.43
C VAL A 209 15.11 -1.34 8.64
N LEU A 210 14.50 -0.25 9.11
CA LEU A 210 14.57 1.05 8.44
C LEU A 210 15.98 1.64 8.47
N GLU A 211 16.72 1.44 9.56
CA GLU A 211 18.14 1.79 9.66
C GLU A 211 18.95 1.07 8.57
N VAL A 212 18.76 -0.24 8.42
CA VAL A 212 19.42 -1.02 7.38
C VAL A 212 19.00 -0.59 5.97
N LEU A 213 17.72 -0.29 5.74
CA LEU A 213 17.22 0.15 4.42
C LEU A 213 17.68 1.56 4.05
N TRP A 214 17.72 2.48 5.01
CA TRP A 214 18.18 3.85 4.78
C TRP A 214 19.70 3.93 4.65
N MET A 215 20.45 3.11 5.40
CA MET A 215 21.91 3.03 5.26
C MET A 215 22.36 2.19 4.05
N ARG A 216 21.60 1.17 3.63
CA ARG A 216 21.86 0.37 2.40
C ARG A 216 21.07 0.89 1.21
N GLN A 217 21.35 2.11 0.74
CA GLN A 217 20.95 2.54 -0.61
C GLN A 217 21.73 1.78 -1.73
N LYS A 218 21.90 0.45 -1.59
CA LYS A 218 22.36 -0.53 -2.58
C LYS A 218 21.71 -1.90 -2.31
N GLY A 219 20.48 -2.07 -2.81
CA GLY A 219 19.84 -3.34 -3.19
C GLY A 219 19.39 -4.31 -2.08
N PHE A 220 18.09 -4.68 -2.07
CA PHE A 220 17.56 -6.06 -1.97
C PHE A 220 16.01 -6.06 -2.11
N CYS A 221 15.47 -7.16 -2.66
CA CYS A 221 14.05 -7.40 -3.00
C CYS A 221 13.33 -8.24 -1.93
N LEU A 222 12.01 -8.02 -1.77
CA LEU A 222 11.07 -8.83 -0.98
C LEU A 222 10.30 -9.82 -1.88
N VAL A 223 10.00 -11.01 -1.35
CA VAL A 223 9.12 -12.03 -1.95
C VAL A 223 7.90 -12.20 -1.03
N CYS A 224 6.70 -12.29 -1.58
CA CYS A 224 5.45 -12.47 -0.83
C CYS A 224 4.82 -13.82 -1.15
N LEU A 225 4.32 -14.53 -0.14
CA LEU A 225 3.51 -15.75 -0.25
C LEU A 225 2.10 -15.43 0.32
N GLU A 226 1.03 -15.95 -0.28
CA GLU A 226 -0.37 -15.92 0.20
C GLU A 226 -0.81 -17.35 0.55
#